data_AF-A0A7S2EVZ2-F1
#
_entry.id   AF-A0A7S2EVZ2-F1
#
_cell.length_a   1.000
_cell.length_b   1.000
_cell.length_c   1.000
_cell.angle_alpha   90.00
_cell.angle_beta   90.00
_cell.angle_gamma   90.00
#
_symmetry.space_group_name_H-M   'P 1'
#
loop_
_entity.id
_entity.type
_entity.pdbx_description
1 polymer ?
#
loop_
_entity_poly.entity_id
_entity_poly.type
_entity_poly.pdbx_seq_one_letter_code
_entity_poly.pdbx_strand_id
1 'polypeptide(L)'
;ESLISWMKAENGFVDPRLEIRRVNPNDPESSLGVFAKEDVRSDDLIFDIPSTATLKAEDNCVLTEILAKELKLGNASKYAPYVDFLLDSSPYGQLPTTWSEAGKK
;
A
#
# COMPACT_ATOMS: atom_id res chain seq x y z
N GLU A 1 -10.62 2.94 -2.18
CA GLU A 1 -10.79 4.40 -2.02
C GLU A 1 -10.32 4.95 -0.67
N SER A 2 -10.38 4.16 0.42
CA SER A 2 -9.96 4.57 1.77
C SER A 2 -8.54 5.15 1.85
N LEU A 3 -7.56 4.53 1.18
CA LEU A 3 -6.15 4.97 1.22
C LEU A 3 -5.95 6.39 0.66
N ILE A 4 -6.51 6.69 -0.52
CA ILE A 4 -6.36 8.01 -1.15
C ILE A 4 -7.05 9.10 -0.31
N SER A 5 -8.23 8.79 0.24
CA SER A 5 -8.95 9.71 1.12
C SER A 5 -8.18 10.01 2.40
N TRP A 6 -7.55 8.99 3.01
CA TRP A 6 -6.70 9.15 4.18
C TRP A 6 -5.46 9.99 3.87
N MET A 7 -4.79 9.72 2.75
CA MET A 7 -3.63 10.50 2.28
C MET A 7 -3.95 11.99 2.12
N LYS A 8 -5.11 12.31 1.54
CA LYS A 8 -5.58 13.69 1.42
C LYS A 8 -5.89 14.33 2.78
N ALA A 9 -6.43 13.56 3.73
CA ALA A 9 -6.70 14.04 5.09
C ALA A 9 -5.41 14.34 5.89
N GLU A 10 -4.33 13.61 5.63
CA GLU A 10 -2.99 13.87 6.18
C GLU A 10 -2.24 15.02 5.47
N ASN A 11 -2.95 15.84 4.67
CA ASN A 11 -2.39 16.94 3.88
C ASN A 11 -1.42 16.46 2.77
N GLY A 12 -1.63 15.25 2.28
CA GLY A 12 -0.98 14.72 1.09
C GLY A 12 -1.71 15.05 -0.21
N PHE A 13 -1.06 14.74 -1.33
CA PHE A 13 -1.62 14.94 -2.66
C PHE A 13 -1.58 13.64 -3.46
N VAL A 14 -2.68 13.36 -4.16
CA VAL A 14 -2.77 12.29 -5.16
C VAL A 14 -3.51 12.88 -6.35
N ASP A 15 -2.87 12.87 -7.51
CA ASP A 15 -3.46 13.43 -8.73
C ASP A 15 -4.77 12.70 -9.08
N PRO A 16 -5.88 13.41 -9.33
CA PRO A 16 -7.18 12.81 -9.59
C PRO A 16 -7.24 11.99 -10.88
N ARG A 17 -6.28 12.15 -11.80
CA ARG A 17 -6.13 11.36 -13.02
C ARG A 17 -5.55 9.98 -12.74
N LEU A 18 -5.08 9.70 -11.52
CA LEU A 18 -4.58 8.40 -11.15
C LEU A 18 -5.68 7.51 -10.56
N GLU A 19 -5.48 6.22 -10.69
CA GLU A 19 -6.27 5.19 -10.02
C GLU A 19 -5.35 4.09 -9.50
N ILE A 20 -5.75 3.48 -8.38
CA ILE A 20 -5.10 2.29 -7.85
C ILE A 20 -6.00 1.11 -8.20
N ARG A 21 -5.49 0.16 -8.98
CA ARG A 21 -6.23 -1.04 -9.36
C ARG A 21 -5.29 -2.20 -9.65
N ARG A 22 -5.89 -3.38 -9.84
CA ARG A 22 -5.17 -4.55 -10.35
C ARG A 22 -4.83 -4.39 -11.83
N VAL A 23 -3.69 -4.94 -12.24
CA VAL A 23 -3.27 -5.01 -13.65
C VAL A 23 -4.35 -5.71 -14.47
N ASN A 24 -4.83 -6.85 -13.98
CA ASN A 24 -6.00 -7.55 -14.51
C ASN A 24 -7.15 -7.46 -13.50
N PRO A 25 -8.20 -6.65 -13.76
CA PRO A 25 -9.31 -6.47 -12.83
C PRO A 25 -10.09 -7.75 -12.49
N ASN A 26 -10.04 -8.76 -13.37
CA ASN A 26 -10.75 -10.01 -13.19
C ASN A 26 -9.92 -11.08 -12.45
N ASP A 27 -8.66 -10.80 -12.18
CA ASP A 27 -7.74 -11.72 -11.51
C ASP A 27 -7.31 -11.12 -10.16
N PRO A 28 -7.83 -11.65 -9.03
CA PRO A 28 -7.50 -11.18 -7.70
C PRO A 28 -6.05 -11.48 -7.29
N GLU A 29 -5.32 -12.32 -8.02
CA GLU A 29 -3.89 -12.58 -7.78
C GLU A 29 -2.98 -11.66 -8.58
N SER A 30 -3.53 -10.96 -9.57
CA SER A 30 -2.76 -10.03 -10.39
C SER A 30 -2.24 -8.84 -9.58
N SER A 31 -1.06 -8.36 -9.96
CA SER A 31 -0.38 -7.26 -9.27
C SER A 31 -1.25 -6.02 -9.18
N LEU A 32 -1.17 -5.33 -8.04
CA LEU A 32 -1.75 -4.00 -7.86
C LEU A 32 -0.78 -2.94 -8.37
N GLY A 33 -1.30 -1.86 -8.95
CA GLY A 33 -0.48 -0.75 -9.42
C GLY A 33 -1.24 0.57 -9.45
N VAL A 34 -0.50 1.64 -9.74
CA VAL A 34 -1.05 2.97 -10.01
C VAL A 34 -1.09 3.16 -11.52
N PHE A 35 -2.26 3.56 -12.04
CA PHE A 35 -2.47 3.77 -13.46
C PHE A 35 -3.01 5.17 -13.72
N ALA A 36 -2.62 5.75 -14.85
CA ALA A 36 -3.19 6.99 -15.34
C ALA A 36 -4.49 6.69 -16.11
N LYS A 37 -5.55 7.42 -15.78
CA LYS A 37 -6.83 7.42 -16.51
C LYS A 37 -6.83 8.38 -17.69
N GLU A 38 -5.95 9.37 -17.63
CA GLU A 38 -5.79 10.45 -18.60
C GLU A 38 -4.29 10.75 -18.77
N ASP A 39 -3.93 11.54 -19.78
CA ASP A 39 -2.55 11.93 -20.01
C ASP A 39 -1.98 12.72 -18.81
N VAL A 40 -0.81 12.29 -18.36
CA VAL A 40 -0.01 12.94 -17.32
C VAL A 40 1.28 13.44 -17.96
N ARG A 41 1.60 14.71 -17.75
CA ARG A 41 2.81 15.33 -18.31
C ARG A 41 4.02 15.01 -17.44
N SER A 42 5.22 15.14 -17.99
CA SER A 42 6.47 14.84 -17.28
C SER A 42 6.68 15.66 -16.00
N ASP A 43 6.14 16.88 -15.97
CA ASP A 43 6.36 17.84 -14.88
C ASP A 43 5.14 17.96 -13.96
N ASP A 44 4.12 17.11 -14.15
CA ASP A 44 2.95 17.09 -13.29
C ASP A 44 3.31 16.44 -11.94
N LEU A 45 2.97 17.11 -10.83
CA LEU A 45 2.99 16.48 -9.53
C LEU A 45 1.93 15.38 -9.51
N ILE A 46 2.34 14.13 -9.30
CA ILE A 46 1.43 12.97 -9.27
C ILE A 46 1.12 12.48 -7.86
N PHE A 47 2.08 12.64 -6.95
CA PHE A 47 1.99 12.27 -5.54
C PHE A 47 2.78 13.24 -4.68
N ASP A 48 2.21 13.62 -3.54
CA ASP A 48 2.94 14.19 -2.41
C ASP A 48 2.57 13.39 -1.16
N ILE A 49 3.58 12.77 -0.55
CA ILE A 49 3.40 11.89 0.60
C ILE A 49 3.86 12.64 1.86
N PRO A 50 2.93 13.06 2.73
CA PRO A 50 3.28 13.80 3.93
C PRO A 50 4.05 12.89 4.86
N SER A 51 5.07 13.44 5.52
CA SER A 51 5.93 12.68 6.42
C SER A 51 5.16 12.04 7.59
N THR A 52 4.01 12.60 7.96
CA THR A 52 3.09 12.11 9.00
C THR A 52 2.36 10.82 8.63
N ALA A 53 2.31 10.48 7.34
CA ALA A 53 1.73 9.25 6.80
C ALA A 53 2.79 8.15 6.57
N THR A 54 4.06 8.41 6.90
CA THR A 54 5.16 7.46 6.69
C THR A 54 5.57 6.77 7.99
N LEU A 55 5.66 5.44 7.98
CA LEU A 55 6.31 4.68 9.04
C LEU A 55 7.84 4.76 8.87
N LYS A 56 8.54 5.17 9.92
CA LYS A 56 9.99 5.37 9.90
C LYS A 56 10.64 4.68 11.09
N ALA A 57 11.81 4.10 10.88
CA ALA A 57 12.67 3.56 11.92
C ALA A 57 14.15 3.65 11.50
N GLU A 58 15.06 3.40 12.42
CA GLU A 58 16.51 3.42 12.16
C GLU A 58 16.97 2.23 11.31
N ASP A 59 16.29 1.08 11.43
CA ASP A 59 16.55 -0.12 10.63
C ASP A 59 15.27 -0.90 10.28
N ASN A 60 15.43 -1.90 9.41
CA ASN A 60 14.33 -2.72 8.91
C ASN A 60 13.70 -3.63 9.97
N CYS A 61 14.45 -4.07 10.99
CA CYS A 61 13.94 -4.92 12.06
C CYS A 61 12.99 -4.12 12.95
N VAL A 62 13.41 -2.93 13.39
CA VAL A 62 12.58 -2.02 14.18
C VAL A 62 11.35 -1.58 13.37
N LEU A 63 11.51 -1.27 12.08
CA LEU A 63 10.38 -0.95 11.21
C LEU A 63 9.37 -2.11 11.13
N THR A 64 9.86 -3.34 11.02
CA THR A 64 9.00 -4.54 10.98
C THR A 64 8.23 -4.72 12.29
N GLU A 65 8.86 -4.48 13.44
CA GLU A 65 8.18 -4.52 14.74
C GLU A 65 7.09 -3.44 14.86
N ILE A 66 7.37 -2.22 14.40
CA ILE A 66 6.39 -1.12 14.37
C ILE A 66 5.22 -1.51 13.48
N LEU A 67 5.49 -1.96 12.25
CA LEU A 67 4.46 -2.40 11.32
C LEU A 67 3.61 -3.54 11.91
N ALA A 68 4.24 -4.51 12.57
CA ALA A 68 3.53 -5.60 13.25
C ALA A 68 2.64 -5.13 14.40
N LYS A 69 3.03 -4.05 15.11
CA LYS A 69 2.17 -3.42 16.13
C LYS A 69 0.99 -2.70 15.49
N GLU A 70 1.20 -1.93 14.43
CA GLU A 70 0.12 -1.24 13.70
C GLU A 70 -0.88 -2.24 13.09
N LEU A 71 -0.38 -3.35 12.52
CA LEU A 71 -1.20 -4.48 12.06
C LEU A 71 -2.09 -5.05 13.17
N LYS A 72 -1.57 -5.20 14.39
CA LYS A 72 -2.34 -5.69 15.55
C LYS A 72 -3.37 -4.70 16.06
N LEU A 73 -3.12 -3.39 15.90
CA LEU A 73 -4.07 -2.35 16.28
C LEU A 73 -5.26 -2.29 15.30
N GLY A 74 -5.09 -2.71 14.04
CA GLY A 74 -6.14 -2.71 13.03
C GLY A 74 -6.78 -1.33 12.90
N ASN A 75 -8.12 -1.26 13.01
CA ASN A 75 -8.88 -0.01 12.92
C ASN A 75 -8.53 1.05 13.97
N ALA A 76 -7.87 0.69 15.07
CA ALA A 76 -7.39 1.64 16.08
C ALA A 76 -6.06 2.31 15.69
N SER A 77 -5.37 1.79 14.67
CA SER A 77 -4.14 2.38 14.15
C SER A 77 -4.41 3.69 13.44
N LYS A 78 -3.54 4.69 13.63
CA LYS A 78 -3.51 5.88 12.76
C LYS A 78 -3.29 5.50 11.29
N TYR A 79 -2.58 4.41 11.06
CA TYR A 79 -2.22 3.89 9.74
C TYR A 79 -3.19 2.82 9.25
N ALA A 80 -4.36 2.65 9.87
CA ALA A 80 -5.35 1.63 9.50
C ALA A 80 -5.60 1.57 7.98
N PRO A 81 -5.81 2.69 7.25
CA PRO A 81 -6.04 2.62 5.81
C PRO A 81 -4.87 2.05 4.99
N TYR A 82 -3.63 2.25 5.47
CA TYR A 82 -2.44 1.66 4.85
C TYR A 82 -2.27 0.18 5.22
N VAL A 83 -2.52 -0.16 6.48
CA VAL A 83 -2.48 -1.53 6.99
C VAL A 83 -3.52 -2.41 6.27
N ASP A 84 -4.76 -1.94 6.17
CA ASP A 84 -5.84 -2.62 5.46
C ASP A 84 -5.47 -2.83 3.99
N PHE A 85 -4.92 -1.79 3.36
CA PHE A 85 -4.42 -1.87 1.99
C PHE A 85 -3.35 -2.96 1.83
N LEU A 86 -2.39 -3.09 2.74
CA LEU A 86 -1.35 -4.13 2.68
C LEU A 86 -1.94 -5.54 2.79
N LEU A 87 -2.94 -5.72 3.65
CA LEU A 87 -3.61 -7.00 3.85
C LEU A 87 -4.46 -7.39 2.63
N ASP A 88 -5.20 -6.44 2.06
CA ASP A 88 -6.05 -6.66 0.89
C ASP A 88 -5.24 -6.85 -0.41
N SER A 89 -4.08 -6.20 -0.51
CA SER A 89 -3.25 -6.19 -1.72
C SER A 89 -2.31 -7.38 -1.85
N SER A 90 -2.08 -8.15 -0.78
CA SER A 90 -1.12 -9.26 -0.76
C SER A 90 -1.82 -10.62 -0.98
N PRO A 91 -1.82 -11.18 -2.21
CA PRO A 91 -2.34 -12.53 -2.42
C PRO A 91 -1.47 -13.57 -1.70
N TYR A 92 -2.13 -14.63 -1.21
CA TYR A 92 -1.45 -15.72 -0.52
C TYR A 92 -0.41 -16.38 -1.44
N GLY A 93 0.77 -16.69 -0.91
CA GLY A 93 1.82 -17.38 -1.67
C GLY A 93 2.83 -16.48 -2.40
N GLN A 94 2.77 -15.15 -2.30
CA GLN A 94 3.82 -14.29 -2.86
C GLN A 94 5.13 -14.28 -2.05
N LEU A 95 5.04 -14.55 -0.74
CA LEU A 95 6.22 -14.61 0.11
C LEU A 95 6.73 -16.06 0.17
N PRO A 96 8.05 -16.31 0.07
CA PRO A 96 8.60 -17.66 0.22
C PRO A 96 8.19 -18.34 1.54
N THR A 97 7.94 -17.56 2.58
CA THR A 97 7.42 -18.04 3.87
C THR A 97 6.00 -18.61 3.79
N THR A 98 5.20 -18.16 2.82
CA THR A 98 3.82 -18.62 2.57
C THR A 98 3.71 -19.62 1.41
N TRP A 99 4.84 -20.05 0.83
CA TRP A 99 4.85 -21.10 -0.19
C TRP A 99 4.45 -22.45 0.41
N SER A 100 3.92 -23.32 -0.45
CA SER A 100 3.69 -24.73 -0.08
C SER A 100 5.01 -25.42 0.27
N GLU A 101 4.95 -26.51 1.04
CA GLU A 101 6.14 -27.31 1.36
C GLU A 101 6.85 -27.86 0.11
N ALA A 102 6.13 -28.00 -1.01
CA ALA A 102 6.72 -28.36 -2.30
C ALA A 102 7.49 -27.19 -2.93
N GLY A 103 7.02 -25.95 -2.75
CA GLY A 103 7.67 -24.74 -3.28
C GLY A 103 8.88 -24.28 -2.46
N LYS A 104 8.99 -24.67 -1.19
CA LYS A 104 10.13 -24.35 -0.31
C LYS A 104 11.40 -25.18 -0.58
N LYS A 105 11.37 -26.08 -1.56
CA LYS A 105 12.47 -27.00 -1.88
C LYS A 105 13.33 -26.52 -3.04
#